data_AF-A0A9X1QXJ9-F1
#
_entry.id   AF-A0A9X1QXJ9-F1
#
_cell.length_a   1.000
_cell.length_b   1.000
_cell.length_c   1.000
_cell.angle_alpha   90.00
_cell.angle_beta   90.00
_cell.angle_gamma   90.00
#
_symmetry.space_group_name_H-M   'P 1'
#
loop_
_entity.id
_entity.type
_entity.pdbx_description
1 polymer ?
#
loop_
_entity_poly.entity_id
_entity_poly.type
_entity_poly.pdbx_seq_one_letter_code
_entity_poly.pdbx_strand_id
1 'polypeptide(L)'
;IDAGSTDACGIATTTIDKSTFTCADVGPNTITLTVTDVNGNVSTCTTVVTVEDNVAPVANCAAPFTIQLDATGNASITVGDIDAGSTDACGIATTTIDKSTFTCADVGPNTITLTVTDVNGNVSTCTTVVTVEDNVAPVANCAAPFTIQLDATGNASITVGDIDAGSTDACGIATTTIDKSTFTCADVGPNTITLTVTDVNGNVSTCTTVVTVEDNVAPIANCAAPFT
;
A
#
# COMPACT_ATOMS: atom_id res chain seq x y z
N ILE A 1 31.02 -44.48 9.28
CA ILE A 1 30.75 -44.73 10.72
C ILE A 1 31.68 -45.81 11.25
N ASP A 2 31.80 -46.92 10.52
CA ASP A 2 32.88 -47.88 10.77
C ASP A 2 34.25 -47.22 10.57
N ALA A 3 35.14 -47.40 11.55
CA ALA A 3 36.50 -46.88 11.56
C ALA A 3 37.54 -48.01 11.50
N GLY A 4 37.20 -49.10 10.80
CA GLY A 4 38.08 -50.25 10.63
C GLY A 4 37.84 -51.32 11.69
N SER A 5 36.59 -51.76 11.84
CA SER A 5 36.24 -52.92 12.66
C SER A 5 37.07 -54.13 12.24
N THR A 6 37.57 -54.89 13.22
CA THR A 6 38.39 -56.08 12.99
C THR A 6 37.94 -57.23 13.89
N ASP A 7 38.12 -58.46 13.41
CA ASP A 7 37.97 -59.69 14.18
C ASP A 7 39.05 -60.69 13.76
N ALA A 8 39.49 -61.54 14.70
CA ALA A 8 40.57 -62.51 14.46
C ALA A 8 40.14 -63.69 13.57
N CYS A 9 38.84 -64.01 13.58
CA CYS A 9 38.23 -65.10 12.80
C CYS A 9 37.48 -64.57 11.56
N GLY A 10 37.29 -63.25 11.45
CA GLY A 10 36.74 -62.56 10.29
C GLY A 10 35.34 -61.98 10.55
N ILE A 11 35.03 -60.86 9.91
CA ILE A 11 33.73 -60.20 10.01
C ILE A 11 32.77 -60.78 8.97
N ALA A 12 31.56 -61.18 9.41
CA ALA A 12 30.49 -61.62 8.54
C ALA A 12 29.67 -60.43 8.01
N THR A 13 29.23 -59.52 8.89
CA THR A 13 28.41 -58.38 8.50
C THR A 13 28.74 -57.12 9.30
N THR A 14 28.63 -55.99 8.62
CA THR A 14 28.69 -54.65 9.21
C THR A 14 27.42 -53.91 8.79
N THR A 15 26.59 -53.52 9.75
CA THR A 15 25.30 -52.86 9.48
C THR A 15 25.13 -51.62 10.33
N ILE A 16 24.35 -50.67 9.83
CA ILE A 16 23.96 -49.45 10.55
C ILE A 16 22.44 -49.41 10.63
N ASP A 17 21.91 -48.91 11.75
CA ASP A 17 20.48 -48.83 12.01
C ASP A 17 19.75 -47.77 11.16
N LYS A 18 20.48 -46.75 10.68
CA LYS A 18 19.95 -45.71 9.79
C LYS A 18 21.00 -45.20 8.82
N SER A 19 20.63 -45.11 7.54
CA SER A 19 21.50 -44.64 6.44
C SER A 19 20.86 -43.52 5.60
N THR A 20 19.58 -43.22 5.83
CA THR A 20 18.81 -42.20 5.13
C THR A 20 18.29 -41.18 6.13
N PHE A 21 18.37 -39.91 5.77
CA PHE A 21 17.91 -38.80 6.59
C PHE A 21 16.86 -37.97 5.83
N THR A 22 15.93 -37.41 6.58
CA THR A 22 14.83 -36.56 6.11
C THR A 22 14.78 -35.28 6.94
N CYS A 23 13.87 -34.37 6.63
CA CYS A 23 13.65 -33.16 7.42
C CYS A 23 13.27 -33.43 8.89
N ALA A 24 12.67 -34.59 9.19
CA ALA A 24 12.40 -35.00 10.57
C ALA A 24 13.67 -35.30 11.38
N ASP A 25 14.80 -35.42 10.69
CA ASP A 25 16.09 -35.81 11.27
C ASP A 25 17.04 -34.62 11.41
N VAL A 26 16.63 -33.38 11.12
CA VAL A 26 17.52 -32.22 11.31
C VAL A 26 17.90 -32.10 12.79
N GLY A 27 19.20 -31.94 13.04
CA GLY A 27 19.81 -32.00 14.37
C GLY A 27 20.62 -33.28 14.62
N PRO A 28 21.00 -33.55 15.88
CA PRO A 28 21.84 -34.69 16.23
C PRO A 28 21.05 -36.01 16.21
N ASN A 29 21.55 -36.99 15.45
CA ASN A 29 21.03 -38.35 15.36
C ASN A 29 22.07 -39.35 15.87
N THR A 30 21.71 -40.20 16.80
CA THR A 30 22.57 -41.31 17.23
C THR A 30 22.42 -42.48 16.28
N ILE A 31 23.52 -42.93 15.67
CA ILE A 31 23.57 -44.07 14.74
C ILE A 31 24.34 -45.21 15.38
N THR A 32 23.77 -46.41 15.34
CA THR A 32 24.35 -47.63 15.89
C THR A 32 24.98 -48.46 14.78
N LEU A 33 26.28 -48.70 14.88
CA LEU A 33 27.01 -49.68 14.08
C LEU A 33 26.93 -51.04 14.78
N THR A 34 26.47 -52.07 14.07
CA THR A 34 26.47 -53.46 14.54
C THR A 34 27.39 -54.30 13.66
N VAL A 35 28.38 -54.93 14.29
CA VAL A 35 29.34 -55.84 13.65
C VAL A 35 29.08 -57.25 14.15
N THR A 36 29.00 -58.20 13.23
CA THR A 36 28.83 -59.63 13.54
C THR A 36 29.95 -60.42 12.89
N ASP A 37 30.65 -61.25 13.67
CA ASP A 37 31.71 -62.13 13.16
C ASP A 37 31.14 -63.41 12.51
N VAL A 38 32.01 -64.19 11.85
CA VAL A 38 31.62 -65.46 11.20
C VAL A 38 31.14 -66.54 12.18
N ASN A 39 31.39 -66.37 13.47
CA ASN A 39 30.97 -67.27 14.54
C ASN A 39 29.69 -66.81 15.26
N GLY A 40 29.12 -65.66 14.86
CA GLY A 40 27.88 -65.11 15.39
C GLY A 40 28.05 -64.21 16.62
N ASN A 41 29.27 -63.85 17.02
CA ASN A 41 29.48 -62.86 18.07
C ASN A 41 29.13 -61.45 17.56
N VAL A 42 28.52 -60.63 18.41
CA VAL A 42 28.02 -59.30 18.04
C VAL A 42 28.66 -58.23 18.90
N SER A 43 29.09 -57.14 18.29
CA SER A 43 29.54 -55.92 18.95
C SER A 43 28.85 -54.70 18.36
N THR A 44 28.58 -53.69 19.19
CA THR A 44 27.92 -52.45 18.76
C THR A 44 28.69 -51.22 19.25
N CYS A 45 28.71 -50.16 18.44
CA CYS A 45 29.13 -48.83 18.88
C CYS A 45 28.18 -47.77 18.32
N THR A 46 28.12 -46.62 18.99
CA THR A 46 27.26 -45.49 18.58
C THR A 46 28.10 -44.28 18.22
N THR A 47 27.67 -43.52 17.22
CA THR A 47 28.16 -42.15 16.98
C THR A 47 26.99 -41.19 16.81
N VAL A 48 27.24 -39.89 16.95
CA VAL A 48 26.28 -38.85 16.59
C VAL A 48 26.58 -38.33 15.19
N VAL A 49 25.55 -38.33 14.34
CA VAL A 49 25.53 -37.66 13.03
C VAL A 49 24.61 -36.45 13.16
N THR A 50 25.15 -35.25 12.98
CA THR A 50 24.33 -34.04 12.91
C THR A 50 23.88 -33.81 11.48
N VAL A 51 22.57 -33.78 11.26
CA VAL A 51 21.96 -33.38 10.00
C VAL A 51 21.68 -31.89 10.08
N GLU A 52 22.05 -31.15 9.05
CA GLU A 52 21.79 -29.72 8.94
C GLU A 52 20.91 -29.49 7.71
N ASP A 53 19.94 -28.58 7.85
CA ASP A 53 19.27 -28.00 6.71
C ASP A 53 19.89 -26.65 6.38
N ASN A 54 20.53 -26.58 5.22
CA ASN A 54 21.19 -25.38 4.68
C ASN A 54 20.53 -24.94 3.36
N VAL A 55 19.34 -25.47 3.04
CA VAL A 55 18.62 -25.14 1.82
C VAL A 55 17.66 -24.01 2.13
N ALA A 56 17.86 -22.85 1.52
CA ALA A 56 16.94 -21.74 1.69
C ALA A 56 15.57 -22.03 1.02
N PRO A 57 14.48 -21.47 1.56
CA PRO A 57 13.17 -21.57 0.94
C PRO A 57 13.14 -20.90 -0.44
N VAL A 58 12.14 -21.23 -1.24
CA VAL A 58 11.81 -20.50 -2.48
C VAL A 58 10.71 -19.49 -2.17
N ALA A 59 11.08 -18.21 -2.10
CA ALA A 59 10.12 -17.11 -1.97
C ALA A 59 9.46 -16.84 -3.33
N ASN A 60 8.12 -16.85 -3.39
CA ASN A 60 7.36 -16.59 -4.60
C ASN A 60 6.41 -15.41 -4.39
N CYS A 61 6.60 -14.34 -5.16
CA CYS A 61 5.80 -13.13 -5.05
C CYS A 61 4.71 -13.10 -6.13
N ALA A 62 3.55 -12.54 -5.79
CA ALA A 62 2.50 -12.24 -6.74
C ALA A 62 3.00 -11.28 -7.83
N ALA A 63 2.38 -11.36 -9.01
CA ALA A 63 2.58 -10.35 -10.05
C ALA A 63 2.18 -8.96 -9.52
N PRO A 64 2.74 -7.86 -10.07
CA PRO A 64 2.37 -6.50 -9.66
C PRO A 64 0.86 -6.27 -9.74
N PHE A 65 0.30 -5.54 -8.77
CA PHE A 65 -1.12 -5.24 -8.69
C PHE A 65 -1.38 -3.83 -8.13
N THR A 66 -2.63 -3.38 -8.26
CA THR A 66 -3.08 -2.07 -7.81
C THR A 66 -4.00 -2.17 -6.60
N ILE A 67 -3.84 -1.27 -5.64
CA ILE A 67 -4.78 -1.06 -4.53
C ILE A 67 -5.26 0.41 -4.52
N GLN A 68 -6.39 0.64 -3.87
CA GLN A 68 -7.04 1.95 -3.81
C GLN A 68 -7.04 2.46 -2.36
N LEU A 69 -6.75 3.75 -2.17
CA LEU A 69 -7.00 4.41 -0.91
C LEU A 69 -8.51 4.49 -0.63
N ASP A 70 -8.88 4.38 0.64
CA ASP A 70 -10.23 4.65 1.10
C ASP A 70 -10.48 6.15 1.29
N ALA A 71 -11.71 6.52 1.67
CA ALA A 71 -12.10 7.92 1.89
C ALA A 71 -11.35 8.63 3.04
N THR A 72 -10.57 7.89 3.83
CA THR A 72 -9.70 8.44 4.87
C THR A 72 -8.23 8.55 4.43
N GLY A 73 -7.95 8.23 3.16
CA GLY A 73 -6.60 8.28 2.59
C GLY A 73 -5.74 7.09 2.99
N ASN A 74 -6.34 5.94 3.33
CA ASN A 74 -5.62 4.76 3.80
C ASN A 74 -5.92 3.50 2.96
N ALA A 75 -4.94 2.60 2.86
CA ALA A 75 -5.13 1.25 2.35
C ALA A 75 -4.23 0.26 3.09
N SER A 76 -4.50 -1.04 2.94
CA SER A 76 -3.65 -2.09 3.48
C SER A 76 -3.62 -3.34 2.60
N ILE A 77 -2.55 -4.10 2.77
CA ILE A 77 -2.35 -5.43 2.20
C ILE A 77 -1.95 -6.39 3.32
N THR A 78 -2.07 -7.67 3.03
CA THR A 78 -1.65 -8.77 3.88
C THR A 78 -0.52 -9.55 3.23
N VAL A 79 0.13 -10.43 3.99
CA VAL A 79 1.13 -11.36 3.45
C VAL A 79 0.51 -12.23 2.35
N GLY A 80 -0.75 -12.63 2.49
CA GLY A 80 -1.43 -13.47 1.50
C GLY A 80 -1.71 -12.79 0.16
N ASP A 81 -1.68 -11.45 0.11
CA ASP A 81 -1.77 -10.71 -1.16
C ASP A 81 -0.45 -10.71 -1.93
N ILE A 82 0.67 -10.95 -1.23
CA ILE A 82 2.03 -10.90 -1.79
C ILE A 82 2.58 -12.31 -2.01
N ASP A 83 2.33 -13.25 -1.12
CA ASP A 83 2.84 -14.62 -1.22
C ASP A 83 2.04 -15.44 -2.24
N ALA A 84 2.67 -15.74 -3.38
CA ALA A 84 2.12 -16.52 -4.47
C ALA A 84 2.44 -18.02 -4.36
N GLY A 85 2.61 -18.53 -3.14
CA GLY A 85 2.88 -19.93 -2.87
C GLY A 85 4.37 -20.22 -2.74
N SER A 86 5.02 -19.52 -1.80
CA SER A 86 6.38 -19.83 -1.37
C SER A 86 6.46 -21.25 -0.81
N THR A 87 7.60 -21.91 -1.02
CA THR A 87 7.77 -23.33 -0.65
C THR A 87 9.12 -23.60 -0.02
N ASP A 88 9.18 -24.63 0.82
CA ASP A 88 10.43 -25.18 1.34
C ASP A 88 10.36 -26.71 1.44
N ALA A 89 11.50 -27.38 1.43
CA ALA A 89 11.59 -28.83 1.53
C ALA A 89 11.32 -29.36 2.96
N CYS A 90 11.75 -28.63 3.98
CA CYS A 90 11.64 -28.99 5.39
C CYS A 90 10.57 -28.19 6.16
N GLY A 91 10.04 -27.15 5.53
CA GLY A 91 8.85 -26.43 5.94
C GLY A 91 9.13 -24.97 6.25
N ILE A 92 8.13 -24.13 6.04
CA ILE A 92 8.23 -22.68 6.30
C ILE A 92 7.83 -22.40 7.75
N ALA A 93 8.66 -21.63 8.47
CA ALA A 93 8.33 -21.14 9.80
C ALA A 93 7.56 -19.81 9.75
N THR A 94 8.04 -18.84 8.96
CA THR A 94 7.47 -17.50 8.92
C THR A 94 7.51 -16.88 7.53
N THR A 95 6.49 -16.12 7.21
CA THR A 95 6.37 -15.27 6.02
C THR A 95 6.00 -13.86 6.45
N THR A 96 6.80 -12.86 6.07
CA THR A 96 6.59 -11.46 6.46
C THR A 96 6.78 -10.51 5.29
N ILE A 97 6.11 -9.36 5.32
CA ILE A 97 6.31 -8.26 4.38
C ILE A 97 6.84 -7.03 5.11
N ASP A 98 7.64 -6.22 4.40
CA ASP A 98 8.27 -5.01 4.95
C ASP A 98 7.30 -3.82 5.11
N LYS A 99 6.18 -3.82 4.37
CA LYS A 99 5.13 -2.81 4.47
C LYS A 99 3.77 -3.41 4.17
N SER A 100 2.78 -3.09 5.01
CA SER A 100 1.40 -3.59 4.92
C SER A 100 0.34 -2.50 4.91
N THR A 101 0.71 -1.24 5.15
CA THR A 101 -0.21 -0.11 5.22
C THR A 101 0.29 1.02 4.33
N PHE A 102 -0.64 1.74 3.73
CA PHE A 102 -0.38 2.79 2.75
C PHE A 102 -1.25 4.00 3.05
N THR A 103 -0.70 5.17 2.75
CA THR A 103 -1.33 6.48 2.93
C THR A 103 -1.26 7.29 1.64
N CYS A 104 -1.80 8.51 1.65
CA CYS A 104 -1.64 9.47 0.56
C CYS A 104 -0.18 9.73 0.14
N ALA A 105 0.80 9.58 1.05
CA ALA A 105 2.22 9.73 0.73
C ALA A 105 2.76 8.59 -0.16
N ASP A 106 2.00 7.51 -0.28
CA ASP A 106 2.38 6.30 -0.98
C ASP A 106 1.72 6.15 -2.35
N VAL A 107 0.96 7.15 -2.81
CA VAL A 107 0.33 7.11 -4.15
C VAL A 107 1.41 6.95 -5.22
N GLY A 108 1.21 5.96 -6.10
CA GLY A 108 2.19 5.50 -7.08
C GLY A 108 2.75 4.10 -6.77
N PRO A 109 3.84 3.70 -7.45
CA PRO A 109 4.42 2.37 -7.30
C PRO A 109 5.22 2.23 -5.99
N ASN A 110 4.92 1.19 -5.22
CA ASN A 110 5.63 0.80 -4.01
C ASN A 110 6.21 -0.60 -4.17
N THR A 111 7.53 -0.76 -4.03
CA THR A 111 8.15 -2.09 -4.00
C THR A 111 8.00 -2.70 -2.61
N ILE A 112 7.40 -3.88 -2.53
CA ILE A 112 7.19 -4.65 -1.31
C ILE A 112 8.08 -5.88 -1.32
N THR A 113 8.75 -6.13 -0.20
CA THR A 113 9.65 -7.28 -0.01
C THR A 113 8.97 -8.35 0.83
N LEU A 114 8.77 -9.53 0.25
CA LEU A 114 8.40 -10.74 1.00
C LEU A 114 9.68 -11.41 1.53
N THR A 115 9.69 -11.73 2.82
CA THR A 115 10.74 -12.53 3.47
C THR A 115 10.14 -13.84 3.96
N VAL A 116 10.75 -14.95 3.56
CA VAL A 116 10.36 -16.31 3.92
C VAL A 116 11.50 -16.94 4.69
N THR A 117 11.20 -17.46 5.88
CA THR A 117 12.16 -18.16 6.74
C THR A 117 11.65 -19.57 6.98
N ASP A 118 12.50 -20.58 6.74
CA ASP A 118 12.18 -21.97 7.03
C ASP A 118 12.27 -22.31 8.54
N VAL A 119 11.92 -23.53 8.91
CA VAL A 119 11.96 -24.02 10.31
C VAL A 119 13.38 -24.19 10.86
N ASN A 120 14.40 -24.07 10.01
CA ASN A 120 15.81 -24.22 10.35
C ASN A 120 16.59 -22.91 10.32
N GLY A 121 15.93 -21.79 9.97
CA GLY A 121 16.47 -20.44 9.98
C GLY A 121 17.08 -19.98 8.66
N ASN A 122 16.95 -20.75 7.57
CA ASN A 122 17.36 -20.25 6.25
C ASN A 122 16.31 -19.27 5.71
N VAL A 123 16.79 -18.25 4.99
CA VAL A 123 15.98 -17.11 4.58
C VAL A 123 16.07 -16.90 3.07
N SER A 124 14.94 -16.57 2.47
CA SER A 124 14.82 -16.15 1.07
C SER A 124 13.88 -14.96 0.93
N THR A 125 14.07 -14.16 -0.10
CA THR A 125 13.24 -12.99 -0.37
C THR A 125 12.84 -12.89 -1.84
N CYS A 126 11.70 -12.25 -2.09
CA CYS A 126 11.29 -11.80 -3.40
C CYS A 126 10.63 -10.42 -3.28
N THR A 127 10.47 -9.74 -4.41
CA THR A 127 9.82 -8.43 -4.45
C THR A 127 8.70 -8.39 -5.47
N THR A 128 7.69 -7.57 -5.21
CA THR A 128 6.65 -7.19 -6.17
C THR A 128 6.32 -5.71 -6.03
N VAL A 129 5.66 -5.15 -7.05
CA VAL A 129 5.24 -3.74 -7.05
C VAL A 129 3.74 -3.68 -6.77
N VAL A 130 3.39 -2.92 -5.72
CA VAL A 130 2.02 -2.55 -5.40
C VAL A 130 1.83 -1.09 -5.81
N THR A 131 0.98 -0.85 -6.80
CA THR A 131 0.62 0.52 -7.20
C THR A 131 -0.55 0.99 -6.35
N VAL A 132 -0.35 2.06 -5.59
CA VAL A 132 -1.41 2.71 -4.83
C VAL A 132 -2.01 3.80 -5.69
N GLU A 133 -3.32 3.81 -5.82
CA GLU A 133 -4.07 4.85 -6.50
C GLU A 133 -4.98 5.59 -5.52
N ASP A 134 -5.16 6.88 -5.79
CA ASP A 134 -6.21 7.69 -5.18
C ASP A 134 -7.25 8.06 -6.23
N ASN A 135 -8.42 7.45 -6.12
CA ASN A 135 -9.59 7.72 -6.96
C ASN A 135 -10.74 8.33 -6.14
N VAL A 136 -10.46 8.82 -4.92
CA VAL A 136 -11.48 9.43 -4.06
C VAL A 136 -11.58 10.91 -4.43
N ALA A 137 -12.75 11.31 -4.93
CA ALA A 137 -12.98 12.72 -5.23
C ALA A 137 -13.04 13.59 -3.96
N PRO A 138 -12.57 14.85 -4.02
CA PRO A 138 -12.66 15.78 -2.89
C PRO A 138 -14.12 16.10 -2.56
N VAL A 139 -14.37 16.63 -1.37
CA VAL A 139 -15.67 17.18 -0.97
C VAL A 139 -15.69 18.68 -1.22
N ALA A 140 -16.41 19.12 -2.26
CA ALA A 140 -16.63 20.53 -2.55
C ALA A 140 -17.73 21.12 -1.66
N ASN A 141 -17.39 22.16 -0.89
CA ASN A 141 -18.32 22.85 0.01
C ASN A 141 -18.48 24.30 -0.43
N CYS A 142 -19.70 24.68 -0.83
CA CYS A 142 -20.02 26.03 -1.25
C CYS A 142 -20.65 26.83 -0.11
N ALA A 143 -20.36 28.13 -0.05
CA ALA A 143 -21.01 29.07 0.84
C ALA A 143 -22.53 29.11 0.57
N ALA A 144 -23.30 29.44 1.61
CA ALA A 144 -24.71 29.73 1.43
C ALA A 144 -24.89 30.93 0.47
N PRO A 145 -26.03 31.04 -0.23
CA PRO A 145 -26.29 32.17 -1.11
C PRO A 145 -26.07 33.53 -0.44
N PHE A 146 -25.49 34.48 -1.16
CA PHE A 146 -25.19 35.82 -0.66
C PHE A 146 -25.36 36.91 -1.72
N THR A 147 -25.31 38.16 -1.28
CA THR A 147 -25.52 39.34 -2.13
C THR A 147 -24.23 40.16 -2.25
N ILE A 148 -23.94 40.64 -3.45
CA ILE A 148 -22.88 41.63 -3.72
C ILE A 148 -23.47 42.88 -4.40
N GLN A 149 -22.74 43.99 -4.32
CA GLN A 149 -23.19 45.29 -4.82
C GLN A 149 -22.27 45.75 -5.93
N LEU A 150 -22.84 46.29 -7.01
CA LEU A 150 -22.06 46.99 -8.04
C LEU A 150 -21.49 48.29 -7.48
N ASP A 151 -20.27 48.62 -7.89
CA ASP A 151 -19.64 49.91 -7.62
C ASP A 151 -20.22 51.02 -8.51
N ALA A 152 -19.77 52.27 -8.31
CA ALA A 152 -20.23 53.42 -9.08
C ALA A 152 -19.90 53.35 -10.59
N THR A 153 -19.04 52.42 -11.01
CA THR A 153 -18.72 52.14 -12.41
C THR A 153 -19.53 50.97 -12.98
N GLY A 154 -20.40 50.38 -12.17
CA GLY A 154 -21.25 49.25 -12.55
C GLY A 154 -20.53 47.90 -12.50
N ASN A 155 -19.49 47.74 -11.68
CA ASN A 155 -18.69 46.51 -11.59
C ASN A 155 -18.70 45.92 -10.17
N ALA A 156 -18.63 44.60 -10.06
CA ALA A 156 -18.34 43.89 -8.81
C ALA A 156 -17.49 42.64 -9.09
N SER A 157 -16.88 42.08 -8.06
CA SER A 157 -16.10 40.85 -8.16
C SER A 157 -16.21 40.00 -6.90
N ILE A 158 -16.06 38.70 -7.09
CA ILE A 158 -15.86 37.70 -6.03
C ILE A 158 -14.55 36.96 -6.26
N THR A 159 -14.07 36.31 -5.22
CA THR A 159 -12.93 35.41 -5.23
C THR A 159 -13.39 33.98 -4.93
N VAL A 160 -12.49 33.01 -5.13
CA VAL A 160 -12.75 31.62 -4.73
C VAL A 160 -13.03 31.52 -3.23
N GLY A 161 -12.37 32.33 -2.40
CA GLY A 161 -12.56 32.33 -0.94
C GLY A 161 -13.93 32.85 -0.49
N ASP A 162 -14.65 33.58 -1.34
CA ASP A 162 -16.04 33.99 -1.06
C ASP A 162 -17.03 32.83 -1.31
N ILE A 163 -16.63 31.84 -2.11
CA ILE A 163 -17.47 30.70 -2.53
C ILE A 163 -17.11 29.43 -1.77
N ASP A 164 -15.83 29.17 -1.53
CA ASP A 164 -15.36 27.95 -0.86
C ASP A 164 -15.60 28.03 0.66
N ALA A 165 -16.52 27.20 1.15
CA ALA A 165 -16.90 27.10 2.56
C ALA A 165 -16.19 25.95 3.29
N GLY A 166 -14.92 25.71 2.93
CA GLY A 166 -14.08 24.69 3.55
C GLY A 166 -14.21 23.34 2.85
N SER A 167 -13.96 23.31 1.55
CA SER A 167 -13.78 22.08 0.79
C SER A 167 -12.63 21.24 1.39
N THR A 168 -12.77 19.92 1.36
CA THR A 168 -11.81 19.01 2.00
C THR A 168 -11.44 17.84 1.11
N ASP A 169 -10.25 17.31 1.30
CA ASP A 169 -9.82 16.04 0.73
C ASP A 169 -8.86 15.33 1.70
N ALA A 170 -8.81 14.00 1.63
CA ALA A 170 -7.94 13.20 2.49
C ALA A 170 -6.46 13.29 2.09
N CYS A 171 -6.18 13.38 0.79
CA CYS A 171 -4.83 13.42 0.22
C CYS A 171 -4.36 14.82 -0.19
N GLY A 172 -5.28 15.77 -0.23
CA GLY A 172 -5.02 17.20 -0.33
C GLY A 172 -5.61 17.81 -1.59
N ILE A 173 -5.99 19.08 -1.50
CA ILE A 173 -6.54 19.82 -2.63
C ILE A 173 -5.40 20.47 -3.42
N ALA A 174 -5.36 20.27 -4.75
CA ALA A 174 -4.42 20.95 -5.62
C ALA A 174 -4.92 22.31 -6.08
N THR A 175 -6.18 22.38 -6.54
CA THR A 175 -6.74 23.63 -7.09
C THR A 175 -8.22 23.79 -6.75
N THR A 176 -8.62 25.04 -6.61
CA THR A 176 -10.02 25.47 -6.49
C THR A 176 -10.27 26.61 -7.48
N THR A 177 -11.35 26.51 -8.26
CA THR A 177 -11.68 27.50 -9.29
C THR A 177 -13.17 27.77 -9.32
N ILE A 178 -13.55 28.98 -9.77
CA ILE A 178 -14.94 29.36 -10.01
C ILE A 178 -15.13 29.71 -11.48
N ASP A 179 -16.32 29.44 -12.02
CA ASP A 179 -16.68 29.68 -13.41
C ASP A 179 -16.89 31.17 -13.76
N LYS A 180 -17.17 32.01 -12.76
CA LYS A 180 -17.34 33.45 -12.91
C LYS A 180 -16.90 34.20 -11.65
N SER A 181 -16.09 35.25 -11.83
CA SER A 181 -15.54 36.06 -10.74
C SER A 181 -15.83 37.55 -10.85
N THR A 182 -16.35 38.03 -11.98
CA THR A 182 -16.66 39.44 -12.22
C THR A 182 -18.10 39.61 -12.69
N PHE A 183 -18.69 40.74 -12.32
CA PHE A 183 -20.09 41.07 -12.56
C PHE A 183 -20.22 42.52 -13.01
N THR A 184 -21.21 42.75 -13.86
CA THR A 184 -21.55 44.05 -14.44
C THR A 184 -23.04 44.35 -14.26
N CYS A 185 -23.53 45.50 -14.72
CA CYS A 185 -24.96 45.81 -14.78
C CYS A 185 -25.80 44.75 -15.52
N ALA A 186 -25.21 43.96 -16.44
CA ALA A 186 -25.92 42.88 -17.14
C ALA A 186 -26.20 41.67 -16.24
N ASP A 187 -25.52 41.59 -15.10
CA ASP A 187 -25.57 40.45 -14.18
C ASP A 187 -26.45 40.74 -12.96
N VAL A 188 -27.16 41.88 -12.92
CA VAL A 188 -28.09 42.21 -11.83
C VAL A 188 -29.16 41.12 -11.65
N GLY A 189 -29.32 40.64 -10.43
CA GLY A 189 -30.15 39.49 -10.09
C GLY A 189 -29.34 38.25 -9.66
N PRO A 190 -29.98 37.07 -9.56
CA PRO A 190 -29.32 35.85 -9.12
C PRO A 190 -28.39 35.26 -10.20
N ASN A 191 -27.15 34.98 -9.83
CA ASN A 191 -26.16 34.29 -10.65
C ASN A 191 -25.75 32.98 -9.97
N THR A 192 -25.90 31.84 -10.64
CA THR A 192 -25.36 30.57 -10.16
C THR A 192 -23.87 30.50 -10.47
N ILE A 193 -23.06 30.30 -9.44
CA ILE A 193 -21.60 30.16 -9.54
C ILE A 193 -21.24 28.72 -9.21
N THR A 194 -20.39 28.12 -10.03
CA THR A 194 -19.89 26.76 -9.85
C THR A 194 -18.48 26.80 -9.28
N LEU A 195 -18.28 26.21 -8.11
CA LEU A 195 -16.96 25.90 -7.56
C LEU A 195 -16.52 24.54 -8.07
N THR A 196 -15.31 24.46 -8.62
CA THR A 196 -14.64 23.21 -9.00
C THR A 196 -13.42 23.00 -8.13
N VAL A 197 -13.38 21.86 -7.44
CA VAL A 197 -12.28 21.44 -6.55
C VAL A 197 -11.59 20.25 -7.20
N THR A 198 -10.26 20.33 -7.34
CA THR A 198 -9.43 19.23 -7.87
C THR A 198 -8.37 18.88 -6.84
N ASP A 199 -8.26 17.60 -6.49
CA ASP A 199 -7.24 17.10 -5.56
C ASP A 199 -5.85 16.97 -6.23
N VAL A 200 -4.85 16.58 -5.45
CA VAL A 200 -3.46 16.38 -5.92
C VAL A 200 -3.28 15.17 -6.84
N ASN A 201 -4.28 14.30 -6.93
CA ASN A 201 -4.28 13.10 -7.75
C ASN A 201 -5.16 13.23 -9.03
N GLY A 202 -5.83 14.38 -9.19
CA GLY A 202 -6.61 14.73 -10.37
C GLY A 202 -8.10 14.39 -10.26
N ASN A 203 -8.60 13.93 -9.11
CA ASN A 203 -10.03 13.74 -8.92
C ASN A 203 -10.72 15.08 -8.71
N VAL A 204 -11.95 15.18 -9.22
CA VAL A 204 -12.69 16.46 -9.32
C VAL A 204 -14.05 16.33 -8.68
N SER A 205 -14.44 17.35 -7.91
CA SER A 205 -15.82 17.56 -7.48
C SER A 205 -16.25 19.01 -7.67
N THR A 206 -17.57 19.21 -7.68
CA THR A 206 -18.16 20.55 -7.87
C THR A 206 -19.30 20.78 -6.89
N CYS A 207 -19.53 22.05 -6.57
CA CYS A 207 -20.74 22.51 -5.90
C CYS A 207 -21.18 23.84 -6.52
N THR A 208 -22.41 24.26 -6.24
CA THR A 208 -22.94 25.55 -6.74
C THR A 208 -23.53 26.39 -5.61
N THR A 209 -23.46 27.70 -5.76
CA THR A 209 -24.16 28.66 -4.90
C THR A 209 -24.71 29.82 -5.73
N VAL A 210 -25.64 30.59 -5.15
CA VAL A 210 -26.26 31.73 -5.83
C VAL A 210 -25.69 33.03 -5.26
N VAL A 211 -25.10 33.83 -6.14
CA VAL A 211 -24.66 35.20 -5.86
C VAL A 211 -25.67 36.18 -6.45
N THR A 212 -26.36 36.94 -5.60
CA THR A 212 -27.30 37.97 -6.04
C THR A 212 -26.57 39.29 -6.23
N VAL A 213 -26.58 39.83 -7.44
CA VAL A 213 -25.98 41.13 -7.74
C VAL A 213 -27.05 42.21 -7.67
N GLU A 214 -26.79 43.25 -6.89
CA GLU A 214 -27.68 44.40 -6.77
C GLU A 214 -27.00 45.69 -7.26
N ASP A 215 -27.81 46.58 -7.84
CA ASP A 215 -27.43 47.96 -8.13
C ASP A 215 -28.17 48.88 -7.16
N ASN A 216 -27.40 49.45 -6.23
CA ASN A 216 -27.89 50.44 -5.26
C ASN A 216 -27.29 51.84 -5.51
N VAL A 217 -26.69 52.08 -6.69
CA VAL A 217 -26.11 53.38 -7.05
C VAL A 217 -27.20 54.29 -7.64
N ALA A 218 -27.51 55.38 -6.93
CA ALA A 218 -28.52 56.33 -7.40
C ALA A 218 -28.06 57.10 -8.66
N PRO A 219 -28.96 57.35 -9.64
CA PRO A 219 -28.62 58.15 -10.80
C PRO A 219 -28.45 59.63 -10.45
N ILE A 220 -27.57 60.33 -11.19
CA ILE A 220 -27.40 61.79 -11.08
C ILE A 220 -28.27 62.48 -12.14
N ALA A 221 -29.27 63.24 -11.70
CA ALA A 221 -30.08 64.08 -12.58
C ALA A 221 -29.31 65.35 -12.98
N ASN A 222 -29.08 65.57 -14.27
CA ASN A 222 -28.47 66.79 -14.78
C ASN A 222 -29.47 67.57 -15.65
N CYS A 223 -29.92 68.72 -15.16
CA CYS A 223 -30.91 69.56 -15.86
C CYS A 223 -30.20 70.56 -16.78
N ALA A 224 -30.76 70.82 -17.95
CA ALA A 224 -30.27 71.88 -18.84
C ALA A 224 -30.36 73.25 -18.14
N ALA A 225 -29.38 74.13 -18.40
CA ALA A 225 -29.48 75.52 -17.99
C ALA A 225 -30.76 76.14 -18.58
N PRO A 226 -31.43 77.05 -17.85
CA PRO A 226 -32.63 77.70 -18.35
C PRO A 226 -32.33 78.40 -19.69
N PHE A 227 -33.21 78.20 -20.67
CA PHE A 227 -33.15 78.92 -21.95
C PHE A 227 -33.46 80.40 -21.70
N THR A 228 -32.61 81.31 -22.21
CA THR A 228 -32.83 82.77 -22.22
C THR A 228 -33.48 83.23 -23.51
#